data_AF-A0A7S1P7Z4-F1
#
_entry.id   AF-A0A7S1P7Z4-F1
#
_cell.length_a   1.000
_cell.length_b   1.000
_cell.length_c   1.000
_cell.angle_alpha   90.00
_cell.angle_beta   90.00
_cell.angle_gamma   90.00
#
_symmetry.space_group_name_H-M   'P 1'
#
loop_
_entity.id
_entity.type
_entity.pdbx_description
1 polymer ?
#
loop_
_entity_poly.entity_id
_entity_poly.type
_entity_poly.pdbx_seq_one_letter_code
_entity_poly.pdbx_strand_id
1 'polypeptide(L)'
;AGVKRKGGASLGCACAMTDARLIFHPFFSVEIHDDRVVVRRAPDQASLHLLTHDGTVRMELLPPPQPSPPLSALSAWACLGTLTFGAVRYLVVVTECLYTGDIVKRPVF
;
A
#
# COMPACT_ATOMS: atom_id res chain seq x y z
N ALA A 1 10.21 14.37 -53.10
CA ALA A 1 11.19 13.57 -52.35
C ALA A 1 11.50 14.25 -51.02
N GLY A 2 11.55 13.51 -49.91
CA GLY A 2 12.05 14.03 -48.63
C GLY A 2 11.12 13.87 -47.42
N VAL A 3 10.78 12.63 -47.05
CA VAL A 3 10.20 12.29 -45.74
C VAL A 3 11.28 12.45 -44.66
N LYS A 4 11.06 13.27 -43.64
CA LYS A 4 11.81 13.19 -42.36
C LYS A 4 10.97 12.46 -41.32
N ARG A 5 11.48 11.34 -40.81
CA ARG A 5 10.83 10.45 -39.85
C ARG A 5 10.98 10.97 -38.42
N LYS A 6 9.87 10.83 -37.68
CA LYS A 6 9.71 10.38 -36.28
C LYS A 6 10.84 10.68 -35.29
N GLY A 7 10.56 11.64 -34.41
CA GLY A 7 11.09 11.68 -33.05
C GLY A 7 9.91 11.84 -32.08
N GLY A 8 9.13 10.77 -31.91
CA GLY A 8 8.12 10.72 -30.86
C GLY A 8 8.83 10.53 -29.53
N ALA A 9 9.06 11.61 -28.79
CA ALA A 9 9.42 11.52 -27.39
C ALA A 9 8.25 10.84 -26.68
N SER A 10 8.46 9.64 -26.16
CA SER A 10 7.55 9.04 -25.20
C SER A 10 7.60 9.90 -23.95
N LEU A 11 6.64 10.82 -23.82
CA LEU A 11 6.39 11.51 -22.56
C LEU A 11 6.06 10.43 -21.53
N GLY A 12 7.01 10.25 -20.60
CA GLY A 12 6.94 9.27 -19.54
C GLY A 12 5.60 9.33 -18.82
N CYS A 13 5.04 8.16 -18.56
CA CYS A 13 3.98 8.02 -17.60
C CYS A 13 4.55 8.47 -16.24
N ALA A 14 4.32 9.73 -15.88
CA ALA A 14 4.57 10.22 -14.55
C ALA A 14 3.50 9.57 -13.67
N CYS A 15 3.84 8.44 -13.04
CA CYS A 15 3.05 7.90 -11.94
C CYS A 15 3.06 8.96 -10.84
N ALA A 16 2.00 9.76 -10.77
CA ALA A 16 1.79 10.68 -9.68
C ALA A 16 1.65 9.87 -8.39
N MET A 17 2.73 9.79 -7.62
CA MET A 17 2.72 9.31 -6.25
C MET A 17 1.95 10.35 -5.42
N THR A 18 0.62 10.26 -5.40
CA THR A 18 -0.21 11.11 -4.55
C THR A 18 0.05 10.77 -3.10
N ASP A 19 0.69 11.70 -2.40
CA ASP A 19 0.76 11.88 -0.95
C ASP A 19 0.88 10.58 -0.12
N ALA A 20 2.01 9.90 -0.28
CA ALA A 20 2.40 8.78 0.59
C ALA A 20 2.79 9.32 1.97
N ARG A 21 1.82 9.48 2.86
CA ARG A 21 2.10 9.64 4.29
C ARG A 21 2.56 8.28 4.80
N LEU A 22 3.88 8.11 4.94
CA LEU A 22 4.48 6.91 5.50
C LEU A 22 4.01 6.76 6.95
N ILE A 23 3.09 5.82 7.19
CA ILE A 23 2.66 5.46 8.54
C ILE A 23 3.59 4.35 9.01
N PHE A 24 4.62 4.73 9.76
CA PHE A 24 5.49 3.77 10.45
C PHE A 24 4.80 3.27 11.71
N HIS A 25 4.57 1.97 11.80
CA HIS A 25 4.18 1.34 13.06
C HIS A 25 4.82 -0.04 13.18
N PRO A 26 5.25 -0.48 14.38
CA PRO A 26 6.13 -1.63 14.48
C PRO A 26 5.53 -2.95 13.96
N PHE A 27 4.19 -3.08 13.93
CA PHE A 27 3.52 -4.27 13.41
C PHE A 27 2.16 -3.90 12.83
N PHE A 28 1.90 -4.34 11.61
CA PHE A 28 0.58 -4.36 10.97
C PHE A 28 0.18 -5.81 10.67
N SER A 29 -1.11 -6.11 10.76
CA SER A 29 -1.70 -7.30 10.15
C SER A 29 -2.30 -6.89 8.81
N VAL A 30 -1.99 -7.64 7.75
CA VAL A 30 -2.63 -7.50 6.45
C VAL A 30 -3.51 -8.72 6.24
N GLU A 31 -4.82 -8.50 6.19
CA GLU A 31 -5.85 -9.52 6.06
C GLU A 31 -6.48 -9.44 4.68
N ILE A 32 -6.53 -10.59 3.99
CA ILE A 32 -7.10 -10.71 2.65
C ILE A 32 -8.47 -11.36 2.76
N HIS A 33 -9.49 -10.67 2.24
CA HIS A 33 -10.85 -11.16 2.08
C HIS A 33 -11.20 -11.18 0.59
N ASP A 34 -12.35 -11.76 0.23
CA ASP A 34 -12.81 -11.82 -1.16
C ASP A 34 -13.06 -10.41 -1.76
N ASP A 35 -13.59 -9.49 -0.96
CA ASP A 35 -14.05 -8.17 -1.40
C ASP A 35 -13.09 -7.02 -1.06
N ARG A 36 -12.08 -7.29 -0.21
CA ARG A 36 -11.16 -6.26 0.30
C ARG A 36 -9.88 -6.82 0.88
N VAL A 37 -8.86 -5.98 0.91
CA VAL A 37 -7.66 -6.14 1.73
C VAL A 37 -7.72 -5.16 2.89
N VAL A 38 -7.54 -5.65 4.11
CA VAL A 38 -7.59 -4.84 5.34
C VAL A 38 -6.21 -4.79 5.97
N VAL A 39 -5.68 -3.59 6.17
CA VAL A 39 -4.45 -3.34 6.94
C VAL A 39 -4.83 -2.83 8.33
N ARG A 40 -4.39 -3.54 9.36
CA ARG A 40 -4.68 -3.25 10.77
C ARG A 40 -3.40 -2.97 11.53
N ARG A 41 -3.39 -1.89 12.29
CA ARG A 41 -2.29 -1.51 13.18
C ARG A 41 -2.39 -2.19 14.56
N ALA A 42 -3.62 -2.37 15.05
CA ALA A 42 -4.00 -3.07 16.27
C ALA A 42 -5.52 -3.36 16.24
N PRO A 43 -6.05 -4.28 17.06
CA PRO A 43 -7.48 -4.64 17.06
C PRO A 43 -8.44 -3.49 17.38
N ASP A 44 -7.95 -2.43 18.03
CA ASP A 44 -8.70 -1.28 18.53
C ASP A 44 -8.44 0.01 17.73
N GLN A 45 -7.65 -0.06 16.66
CA GLN A 45 -7.21 1.12 15.91
C GLN A 45 -7.81 1.19 14.51
N ALA A 46 -7.65 2.38 13.90
CA ALA A 46 -8.07 2.62 12.53
C ALA A 46 -7.46 1.60 11.57
N SER A 47 -8.27 1.16 10.61
CA SER A 47 -7.91 0.19 9.58
C SER A 47 -8.02 0.79 8.19
N LEU A 48 -7.13 0.37 7.30
CA LEU A 48 -7.15 0.77 5.89
C LEU A 48 -7.73 -0.39 5.07
N HIS A 49 -8.73 -0.08 4.25
CA HIS A 49 -9.44 -1.05 3.42
C HIS A 49 -9.19 -0.71 1.97
N LEU A 50 -8.62 -1.64 1.20
CA LEU A 50 -8.54 -1.58 -0.25
C LEU A 50 -9.62 -2.51 -0.81
N LEU A 51 -10.65 -1.93 -1.41
CA LEU A 51 -11.76 -2.68 -2.01
C LEU A 51 -11.33 -3.29 -3.34
N THR A 52 -11.57 -4.58 -3.53
CA THR A 52 -11.05 -5.33 -4.70
C THR A 52 -11.85 -5.04 -5.98
N HIS A 53 -13.12 -4.64 -5.86
CA HIS A 53 -14.02 -4.44 -7.00
C HIS A 53 -13.79 -3.13 -7.75
N ASP A 54 -13.43 -2.06 -7.06
CA ASP A 54 -13.24 -0.71 -7.63
C ASP A 54 -11.87 -0.10 -7.31
N GLY A 55 -11.04 -0.79 -6.53
CA GLY A 55 -9.75 -0.30 -6.07
C GLY A 55 -9.87 0.86 -5.07
N THR A 56 -11.04 1.18 -4.55
CA THR A 56 -11.19 2.31 -3.62
C THR A 56 -10.49 2.03 -2.30
N VAL A 57 -9.79 3.04 -1.77
CA VAL A 57 -9.15 2.99 -0.45
C VAL A 57 -10.00 3.75 0.55
N ARG A 58 -10.32 3.11 1.67
CA ARG A 58 -11.07 3.71 2.78
C ARG A 58 -10.29 3.57 4.07
N MET A 59 -10.36 4.58 4.92
CA MET A 59 -9.81 4.54 6.28
C MET A 59 -10.98 4.54 7.25
N GLU A 60 -11.05 3.53 8.12
CA GLU A 60 -12.13 3.36 9.09
C GLU A 60 -11.56 3.41 10.50
N LEU A 61 -12.13 4.24 11.37
CA LEU A 61 -11.60 4.46 12.73
C LEU A 61 -11.84 3.28 13.68
N LEU A 62 -12.88 2.49 13.42
CA LEU A 62 -13.26 1.32 14.21
C LEU A 62 -13.25 0.11 13.29
N PRO A 63 -12.81 -1.08 13.75
CA PRO A 63 -12.91 -2.28 12.97
C PRO A 63 -14.39 -2.54 12.66
N PRO A 64 -14.80 -2.65 11.39
CA PRO A 64 -16.15 -3.05 11.10
C PRO A 64 -16.34 -4.48 11.64
N PRO A 65 -17.54 -4.82 12.15
CA PRO A 65 -17.84 -6.19 12.53
C PRO A 65 -17.52 -7.10 11.34
N GLN A 66 -16.56 -8.02 11.53
CA GLN A 66 -16.09 -8.83 10.43
C GLN A 66 -17.17 -9.84 10.02
N PRO A 67 -17.63 -9.82 8.76
CA PRO A 67 -18.64 -10.73 8.29
C PRO A 67 -18.10 -12.16 8.12
N SER A 68 -16.78 -12.32 7.97
CA SER A 68 -16.12 -13.60 7.73
C SER A 68 -14.64 -13.59 8.17
N PRO A 69 -14.06 -14.74 8.54
CA PRO A 69 -12.62 -14.85 8.78
C PRO A 69 -11.83 -14.55 7.50
N PRO A 70 -10.61 -13.98 7.61
CA PRO A 70 -9.78 -13.71 6.46
C PRO A 70 -9.35 -15.02 5.77
N LEU A 71 -9.23 -14.98 4.44
CA LEU A 71 -8.69 -16.07 3.63
C LEU A 71 -7.20 -16.28 3.93
N SER A 72 -6.50 -15.18 4.20
CA SER A 72 -5.08 -15.16 4.53
C SER A 72 -4.77 -13.95 5.39
N ALA A 73 -3.81 -14.09 6.29
CA ALA A 73 -3.29 -13.01 7.10
C ALA A 73 -1.75 -13.07 7.12
N LEU A 74 -1.10 -11.93 6.99
CA LEU A 74 0.36 -11.81 7.07
C LEU A 74 0.75 -10.63 7.95
N SER A 75 1.85 -10.78 8.69
CA SER A 75 2.45 -9.68 9.43
C SER A 75 3.29 -8.81 8.49
N ALA A 76 3.16 -7.50 8.62
CA ALA A 76 3.94 -6.52 7.89
C ALA A 76 4.54 -5.48 8.85
N TRP A 77 5.73 -5.00 8.53
CA TRP A 77 6.42 -3.93 9.23
C TRP A 77 5.92 -2.54 8.86
N ALA A 78 5.52 -2.34 7.60
CA ALA A 78 5.01 -1.05 7.16
C ALA A 78 4.02 -1.19 6.00
N CYS A 79 3.09 -0.24 5.92
CA CYS A 79 2.28 0.00 4.73
C CYS A 79 2.75 1.31 4.08
N LEU A 80 3.32 1.22 2.88
CA LEU A 80 3.87 2.38 2.17
C LEU A 80 2.78 3.15 1.40
N GLY A 81 1.59 2.56 1.25
CA GLY A 81 0.44 3.15 0.59
C GLY A 81 -0.03 2.30 -0.59
N THR A 82 -0.56 2.97 -1.62
CA THR A 82 -1.08 2.30 -2.81
C THR A 82 -0.42 2.79 -4.09
N LEU A 83 -0.25 1.89 -5.04
CA LEU A 83 0.27 2.16 -6.38
C LEU A 83 -0.79 1.76 -7.40
N THR A 84 -1.02 2.56 -8.44
CA THR A 84 -1.95 2.19 -9.51
C THR A 84 -1.16 1.94 -10.80
N PHE A 85 -1.38 0.78 -11.43
CA PHE A 85 -0.83 0.44 -12.74
C PHE A 85 -1.97 0.02 -13.68
N GLY A 86 -2.23 0.84 -14.70
CA GLY A 86 -3.40 0.66 -15.56
C GLY A 86 -4.70 0.78 -14.75
N ALA A 87 -5.56 -0.22 -14.86
CA ALA A 87 -6.82 -0.29 -14.10
C ALA A 87 -6.68 -1.00 -12.74
N VAL A 88 -5.48 -1.45 -12.37
CA VAL A 88 -5.24 -2.23 -11.15
C VAL A 88 -4.58 -1.37 -10.09
N ARG A 89 -5.13 -1.39 -8.87
CA ARG A 89 -4.52 -0.77 -7.69
C ARG A 89 -3.89 -1.84 -6.80
N TYR A 90 -2.66 -1.57 -6.40
CA TYR A 90 -1.83 -2.42 -5.56
C TYR A 90 -1.66 -1.77 -4.19
N LEU A 91 -1.68 -2.58 -3.14
CA LEU A 91 -1.22 -2.20 -1.82
C LEU A 91 0.26 -2.54 -1.70
N VAL A 92 1.09 -1.58 -1.29
CA VAL A 92 2.53 -1.79 -1.12
C VAL A 92 2.84 -1.92 0.37
N VAL A 93 3.31 -3.09 0.77
CA VAL A 93 3.62 -3.45 2.16
C VAL A 93 5.04 -3.98 2.27
N VAL A 94 5.72 -3.58 3.34
CA VAL A 94 7.03 -4.10 3.74
C VAL A 94 6.79 -5.22 4.74
N THR A 95 7.06 -6.45 4.34
CA THR A 95 6.87 -7.63 5.21
C THR A 95 8.02 -7.80 6.19
N GLU A 96 9.24 -7.52 5.74
CA GLU A 96 10.48 -7.65 6.50
C GLU A 96 11.38 -6.46 6.22
N CYS A 97 12.17 -6.06 7.22
CA CYS A 97 13.21 -5.05 7.07
C CYS A 97 14.42 -5.42 7.93
N LEU A 98 15.60 -4.93 7.54
CA LEU A 98 16.86 -5.28 8.16
C LEU A 98 17.43 -4.06 8.86
N TYR A 99 17.77 -4.20 10.14
CA TYR A 99 18.47 -3.15 10.85
C TYR A 99 19.81 -2.84 10.18
N THR A 100 20.04 -1.56 9.86
CA THR A 100 21.26 -1.09 9.18
C THR A 100 22.19 -0.28 10.09
N GLY A 101 21.69 0.21 11.23
CA GLY A 101 22.47 1.00 12.18
C GLY A 101 21.63 2.05 12.90
N ASP A 102 22.29 2.88 13.71
CA ASP A 102 21.66 3.98 14.43
C ASP A 102 22.12 5.34 13.90
N ILE A 103 21.17 6.25 13.70
CA ILE A 103 21.44 7.67 13.44
C ILE A 103 20.85 8.48 14.59
N VAL A 104 21.68 9.20 15.34
CA VAL A 104 21.26 10.03 16.50
C VAL A 104 20.36 9.23 17.46
N LYS A 105 20.81 8.02 17.85
CA LYS A 105 20.09 7.08 18.74
C LYS A 105 18.72 6.62 18.24
N ARG A 106 18.44 6.75 16.94
CA ARG A 106 17.24 6.20 16.32
C ARG A 106 17.63 5.04 15.41
N PRO A 107 16.97 3.87 15.53
CA PRO A 107 17.26 2.75 14.67
C PRO A 107 16.83 3.04 13.24
N VAL A 108 17.66 2.63 12.29
CA VAL A 108 17.41 2.69 10.85
C VAL A 108 17.24 1.25 10.35
N PHE A 109 16.15 1.01 9.62
CA PHE A 109 15.76 -0.27 9.04
C PHE A 109 15.60 -0.14 7.53
#